data_AF-A0A7W8SZG4-F1
#
_entry.id   AF-A0A7W8SZG4-F1
#
_cell.length_a   1.000
_cell.length_b   1.000
_cell.length_c   1.000
_cell.angle_alpha   90.00
_cell.angle_beta   90.00
_cell.angle_gamma   90.00
#
_symmetry.space_group_name_H-M   'P 1'
#
loop_
_entity.id
_entity.type
_entity.pdbx_description
1 polymer ?
#
loop_
_entity_poly.entity_id
_entity_poly.type
_entity_poly.pdbx_seq_one_letter_code
_entity_poly.pdbx_strand_id
1 'polypeptide(L)'
;MSASIKIFEPLYAPGQVLSEQAFHPLELRDNAHAAWREFYILVDMYRKGMHRQQQITGLFSPKFALKAHMDGSRFLEFVQANADADVWMINPFPQLAYFSYTAWMHGEHAHPGLVERSQQLLDACGIAWNLREAPRQSPHTLCYCNFWVGSQSFWESYVGKVLEPIATFLETQSGTEAARGVLEPTIHSDDAPFLPFVAERLFSTYLSLHPELKVAAYPIEGDQVLDYCVSDFEKDIVRYMQKPIDAADRAPVFPPEQIALMDLLCTLSQKYVRAHFSFTPHPHTGQPIDFDRTGKPPANE
;
A
#
# COMPACT_ATOMS: atom_id res chain seq x y z
N MET A 1 -16.03 23.78 13.57
CA MET A 1 -14.81 23.45 14.34
C MET A 1 -13.95 22.59 13.44
N SER A 2 -12.65 22.88 13.27
CA SER A 2 -11.77 22.01 12.48
C SER A 2 -11.66 20.65 13.17
N ALA A 3 -11.72 19.55 12.41
CA ALA A 3 -11.47 18.23 12.96
C ALA A 3 -10.05 18.15 13.54
N SER A 4 -9.87 17.40 14.63
CA SER A 4 -8.54 17.18 15.20
C SER A 4 -7.87 16.01 14.47
N ILE A 5 -6.76 16.31 13.77
CA ILE A 5 -6.05 15.37 12.88
C ILE A 5 -4.66 15.12 13.45
N LYS A 6 -4.22 13.86 13.45
CA LYS A 6 -2.84 13.51 13.80
C LYS A 6 -2.30 12.40 12.91
N ILE A 7 -1.23 12.74 12.20
CA ILE A 7 -0.47 11.79 11.39
C ILE A 7 0.83 11.52 12.13
N PHE A 8 1.11 10.25 12.39
CA PHE A 8 2.36 9.83 13.03
C PHE A 8 3.39 9.45 11.98
N GLU A 9 4.65 9.81 12.20
CA GLU A 9 5.81 9.31 11.46
C GLU A 9 6.64 8.42 12.39
N PRO A 10 6.89 7.15 12.03
CA PRO A 10 7.70 6.26 12.84
C PRO A 10 9.18 6.67 12.81
N LEU A 11 9.77 6.76 13.99
CA LEU A 11 11.20 6.95 14.19
C LEU A 11 11.81 5.60 14.58
N TYR A 12 12.66 5.06 13.69
CA TYR A 12 13.23 3.72 13.82
C TYR A 12 14.56 3.69 14.57
N ALA A 13 15.24 4.84 14.69
CA ALA A 13 16.55 4.92 15.35
C ALA A 13 16.59 6.03 16.42
N PRO A 14 17.35 5.83 17.52
CA PRO A 14 17.60 6.88 18.49
C PRO A 14 18.20 8.13 17.84
N GLY A 15 17.61 9.29 18.12
CA GLY A 15 18.06 10.58 17.55
C GLY A 15 17.59 10.83 16.11
N GLN A 16 16.82 9.92 15.50
CA GLN A 16 16.13 10.21 14.25
C GLN A 16 15.16 11.37 14.44
N VAL A 17 15.13 12.28 13.47
CA VAL A 17 14.18 13.42 13.43
C VAL A 17 13.12 13.17 12.36
N LEU A 18 12.01 13.90 12.47
CA LEU A 18 10.95 13.87 11.47
C LEU A 18 11.46 14.30 10.09
N SER A 19 11.07 13.53 9.07
CA SER A 19 11.18 13.94 7.67
C SER A 19 10.09 14.96 7.33
N GLU A 20 8.89 14.75 7.86
CA GLU A 20 7.74 15.63 7.70
C GLU A 20 7.48 16.46 8.96
N GLN A 21 7.78 17.76 8.91
CA GLN A 21 7.60 18.66 10.07
C GLN A 21 6.14 18.81 10.51
N ALA A 22 5.19 18.55 9.60
CA ALA A 22 3.75 18.60 9.89
C ALA A 22 3.25 17.35 10.65
N PHE A 23 4.04 16.29 10.74
CA PHE A 23 3.67 15.04 11.40
C PHE A 23 4.14 14.99 12.84
N HIS A 24 3.69 13.97 13.56
CA HIS A 24 4.05 13.73 14.94
C HIS A 24 4.98 12.53 15.08
N PRO A 25 6.03 12.62 15.90
CA PRO A 25 6.96 11.52 16.05
C PRO A 25 6.31 10.33 16.77
N LEU A 26 6.60 9.13 16.30
CA LEU A 26 6.29 7.87 16.96
C LEU A 26 7.59 7.08 17.17
N GLU A 27 8.16 7.19 18.37
CA GLU A 27 9.37 6.46 18.74
C GLU A 27 9.09 4.96 18.86
N LEU A 28 9.73 4.15 18.01
CA LEU A 28 9.68 2.69 18.10
C LEU A 28 10.79 2.21 19.05
N ARG A 29 10.42 1.89 20.29
CA ARG A 29 11.37 1.44 21.33
C ARG A 29 11.70 -0.05 21.26
N ASP A 30 10.81 -0.83 20.66
CA ASP A 30 10.95 -2.26 20.47
C ASP A 30 10.81 -2.55 18.96
N ASN A 31 11.80 -3.25 18.41
CA ASN A 31 11.84 -3.63 17.00
C ASN A 31 11.78 -5.15 16.81
N ALA A 32 11.24 -5.90 17.79
CA ALA A 32 11.08 -7.35 17.72
C ALA A 32 10.29 -7.82 16.49
N HIS A 33 9.39 -6.97 15.96
CA HIS A 33 8.58 -7.23 14.77
C HIS A 33 9.01 -6.42 13.54
N ALA A 34 10.30 -6.03 13.45
CA ALA A 34 10.83 -5.23 12.33
C ALA A 34 10.41 -5.74 10.93
N ALA A 35 10.40 -7.07 10.76
CA ALA A 35 10.05 -7.72 9.50
C ALA A 35 8.59 -7.48 9.08
N TRP A 36 7.71 -7.11 10.00
CA TRP A 36 6.31 -6.81 9.74
C TRP A 36 6.11 -5.35 9.32
N ARG A 37 7.14 -4.50 9.48
CA ARG A 37 7.17 -3.10 9.06
C ARG A 37 5.94 -2.32 9.60
N GLU A 38 5.33 -1.47 8.77
CA GLU A 38 4.21 -0.61 9.16
C GLU A 38 2.95 -1.38 9.55
N PHE A 39 2.77 -2.63 9.10
CA PHE A 39 1.64 -3.46 9.51
C PHE A 39 1.56 -3.62 11.02
N TYR A 40 2.69 -3.95 11.67
CA TYR A 40 2.72 -4.11 13.12
C TYR A 40 2.49 -2.78 13.85
N ILE A 41 3.05 -1.69 13.33
CA ILE A 41 2.91 -0.35 13.95
C ILE A 41 1.44 0.09 13.96
N LEU A 42 0.70 -0.14 12.86
CA LEU A 42 -0.73 0.15 12.79
C LEU A 42 -1.52 -0.65 13.85
N VAL A 43 -1.23 -1.95 13.99
CA VAL A 43 -1.89 -2.80 14.99
C VAL A 43 -1.53 -2.39 16.41
N ASP A 44 -0.27 -2.06 16.69
CA ASP A 44 0.18 -1.59 18.00
C ASP A 44 -0.47 -0.24 18.38
N MET A 45 -0.55 0.69 17.43
CA MET A 45 -1.30 1.95 17.62
C MET A 45 -2.77 1.70 17.96
N TYR A 46 -3.42 0.74 17.29
CA TYR A 46 -4.80 0.36 17.56
C TYR A 46 -4.96 -0.27 18.95
N ARG A 47 -4.09 -1.23 19.31
CA ARG A 47 -4.10 -1.90 20.63
C ARG A 47 -3.85 -0.92 21.78
N LYS A 48 -3.04 0.12 21.56
CA LYS A 48 -2.79 1.22 22.51
C LYS A 48 -3.91 2.28 22.54
N GLY A 49 -4.91 2.17 21.67
CA GLY A 49 -6.02 3.13 21.57
C GLY A 49 -5.60 4.50 21.05
N MET A 50 -4.49 4.59 20.31
CA MET A 50 -3.98 5.87 19.79
C MET A 50 -4.94 6.50 18.79
N HIS A 51 -5.64 5.69 17.99
CA HIS A 51 -6.65 6.15 17.03
C HIS A 51 -7.84 6.86 17.69
N ARG A 52 -8.10 6.60 18.98
CA ARG A 52 -9.19 7.24 19.75
C ARG A 52 -8.83 8.60 20.32
N GLN A 53 -7.55 8.98 20.30
CA GLN A 53 -7.06 10.24 20.88
C GLN A 53 -7.40 11.46 20.02
N GLN A 54 -7.74 11.25 18.75
CA GLN A 54 -8.03 12.27 17.76
C GLN A 54 -9.24 11.87 16.92
N GLN A 55 -9.85 12.81 16.21
CA GLN A 55 -10.97 12.47 15.31
C GLN A 55 -10.48 11.71 14.09
N ILE A 56 -9.31 12.10 13.57
CA ILE A 56 -8.67 11.51 12.39
C ILE A 56 -7.23 11.14 12.74
N THR A 57 -6.84 9.89 12.49
CA THR A 57 -5.51 9.38 12.81
C THR A 57 -4.91 8.64 11.60
N GLY A 58 -3.60 8.75 11.40
CA GLY A 58 -2.86 7.90 10.45
C GLY A 58 -1.41 7.71 10.85
N LEU A 59 -0.72 6.85 10.11
CA LEU A 59 0.70 6.54 10.27
C LEU A 59 1.33 6.58 8.88
N PHE A 60 2.26 7.50 8.62
CA PHE A 60 2.91 7.65 7.31
C PHE A 60 4.40 7.33 7.43
N SER A 61 4.95 6.62 6.46
CA SER A 61 6.40 6.36 6.38
C SER A 61 7.19 7.68 6.24
N PRO A 62 8.43 7.77 6.78
CA PRO A 62 9.32 8.92 6.54
C PRO A 62 9.61 9.22 5.06
N LYS A 63 9.32 8.25 4.16
CA LYS A 63 9.44 8.42 2.70
C LYS A 63 8.21 9.10 2.07
N PHE A 64 7.35 9.75 2.86
CA PHE A 64 6.10 10.37 2.38
C PHE A 64 6.34 11.38 1.26
N ALA A 65 7.01 12.52 1.49
CA ALA A 65 7.23 13.50 0.42
C ALA A 65 7.95 12.93 -0.80
N LEU A 66 8.91 12.02 -0.58
CA LEU A 66 9.65 11.39 -1.67
C LEU A 66 8.72 10.60 -2.61
N LYS A 67 7.75 9.86 -2.06
CA LYS A 67 6.88 8.98 -2.84
C LYS A 67 5.58 9.66 -3.28
N ALA A 68 5.02 10.52 -2.45
CA ALA A 68 3.75 11.20 -2.68
C ALA A 68 3.91 12.52 -3.46
N HIS A 69 5.14 12.99 -3.68
CA HIS A 69 5.45 14.25 -4.37
C HIS A 69 4.72 15.46 -3.74
N MET A 70 4.45 15.40 -2.44
CA MET A 70 3.80 16.44 -1.66
C MET A 70 4.28 16.42 -0.20
N ASP A 71 4.31 17.57 0.46
CA ASP A 71 4.57 17.63 1.90
C ASP A 71 3.32 17.29 2.74
N GLY A 72 3.56 16.98 4.02
CA GLY A 72 2.49 16.64 4.96
C GLY A 72 1.48 17.75 5.21
N SER A 73 1.87 19.03 5.08
CA SER A 73 0.96 20.17 5.31
C SER A 73 -0.13 20.22 4.24
N ARG A 74 0.27 20.06 2.97
CA ARG A 74 -0.66 20.00 1.84
C ARG A 74 -1.63 18.82 1.95
N PHE A 75 -1.19 17.68 2.49
CA PHE A 75 -2.09 16.54 2.73
C PHE A 75 -3.09 16.84 3.86
N LEU A 76 -2.65 17.49 4.95
CA LEU A 76 -3.56 17.92 6.02
C LEU A 76 -4.61 18.92 5.54
N GLU A 77 -4.25 19.86 4.66
CA GLU A 77 -5.21 20.78 4.02
C GLU A 77 -6.27 20.00 3.21
N PHE A 78 -5.85 18.99 2.45
CA PHE A 78 -6.77 18.11 1.73
C PHE A 78 -7.74 17.38 2.69
N VAL A 79 -7.25 16.86 3.81
CA VAL A 79 -8.09 16.21 4.83
C VAL A 79 -9.11 17.20 5.40
N GLN A 80 -8.68 18.41 5.74
CA GLN A 80 -9.56 19.47 6.26
C GLN A 80 -10.63 19.90 5.26
N ALA A 81 -10.28 19.99 3.97
CA ALA A 81 -11.21 20.33 2.89
C ALA A 81 -12.27 19.23 2.65
N ASN A 82 -12.03 18.01 3.12
CA ASN A 82 -12.89 16.84 2.93
C ASN A 82 -13.31 16.23 4.29
N ALA A 83 -13.57 17.06 5.30
CA ALA A 83 -13.71 16.65 6.70
C ALA A 83 -14.86 15.66 7.00
N ASP A 84 -15.75 15.39 6.05
CA ASP A 84 -16.91 14.50 6.20
C ASP A 84 -16.69 13.10 5.60
N ALA A 85 -15.47 12.75 5.20
CA ALA A 85 -15.10 11.39 4.78
C ALA A 85 -14.85 10.46 5.98
N ASP A 86 -14.84 9.16 5.72
CA ASP A 86 -14.44 8.12 6.69
C ASP A 86 -12.93 7.85 6.64
N VAL A 87 -12.35 8.00 5.45
CA VAL A 87 -10.95 7.71 5.16
C VAL A 87 -10.44 8.65 4.07
N TRP A 88 -9.20 9.10 4.22
CA TRP A 88 -8.49 9.93 3.25
C TRP A 88 -7.20 9.23 2.86
N MET A 89 -6.84 9.28 1.59
CA MET A 89 -5.65 8.60 1.08
C MET A 89 -4.99 9.40 -0.03
N ILE A 90 -3.69 9.16 -0.22
CA ILE A 90 -3.00 9.49 -1.46
C ILE A 90 -2.25 8.24 -1.92
N ASN A 91 -2.48 7.86 -3.18
CA ASN A 91 -1.73 6.78 -3.79
C ASN A 91 -0.41 7.33 -4.35
N PRO A 92 0.76 6.88 -3.85
CA PRO A 92 2.05 7.30 -4.42
C PRO A 92 2.37 6.64 -5.77
N PHE A 93 1.55 5.69 -6.22
CA PHE A 93 1.70 5.03 -7.52
C PHE A 93 0.38 5.08 -8.31
N PRO A 94 -0.13 6.28 -8.63
CA PRO A 94 -1.42 6.45 -9.32
C PRO A 94 -1.42 5.81 -10.71
N GLN A 95 -0.25 5.70 -11.37
CA GLN A 95 -0.10 5.07 -12.68
C GLN A 95 -0.54 3.61 -12.68
N LEU A 96 -0.42 2.89 -11.56
CA LEU A 96 -0.75 1.46 -11.47
C LEU A 96 -2.25 1.21 -11.67
N ALA A 97 -3.11 2.19 -11.40
CA ALA A 97 -4.55 2.08 -11.69
C ALA A 97 -4.82 1.92 -13.20
N TYR A 98 -3.92 2.35 -14.07
CA TYR A 98 -4.12 2.31 -15.52
C TYR A 98 -3.63 1.02 -16.18
N PHE A 99 -2.90 0.16 -15.46
CA PHE A 99 -2.43 -1.10 -16.01
C PHE A 99 -2.46 -2.28 -15.05
N SER A 100 -3.14 -2.15 -13.91
CA SER A 100 -3.54 -3.27 -13.06
C SER A 100 -5.01 -3.15 -12.66
N TYR A 101 -5.77 -4.25 -12.78
CA TYR A 101 -7.19 -4.27 -12.39
C TYR A 101 -7.35 -4.16 -10.87
N THR A 102 -6.46 -4.83 -10.14
CA THR A 102 -6.31 -4.76 -8.68
C THR A 102 -4.83 -4.76 -8.29
N ALA A 103 -4.54 -4.30 -7.08
CA ALA A 103 -3.22 -4.39 -6.47
C ALA A 103 -2.77 -5.86 -6.28
N TRP A 104 -3.69 -6.81 -6.25
CA TRP A 104 -3.41 -8.25 -6.27
C TRP A 104 -2.88 -8.72 -7.62
N MET A 105 -3.50 -8.29 -8.73
CA MET A 105 -3.00 -8.57 -10.08
C MET A 105 -1.56 -8.05 -10.22
N HIS A 106 -1.32 -6.79 -9.89
CA HIS A 106 0.04 -6.23 -9.92
C HIS A 106 0.99 -7.00 -8.98
N GLY A 107 0.52 -7.31 -7.77
CA GLY A 107 1.30 -8.02 -6.75
C GLY A 107 1.70 -9.43 -7.13
N GLU A 108 0.85 -10.18 -7.81
CA GLU A 108 1.17 -11.55 -8.26
C GLU A 108 2.29 -11.55 -9.31
N HIS A 109 2.27 -10.57 -10.23
CA HIS A 109 3.36 -10.42 -11.22
C HIS A 109 4.67 -9.96 -10.58
N ALA A 110 4.60 -9.08 -9.59
CA ALA A 110 5.78 -8.59 -8.86
C ALA A 110 6.36 -9.65 -7.89
N HIS A 111 5.47 -10.40 -7.24
CA HIS A 111 5.77 -11.38 -6.19
C HIS A 111 4.97 -12.67 -6.46
N PRO A 112 5.44 -13.56 -7.36
CA PRO A 112 4.72 -14.80 -7.68
C PRO A 112 4.37 -15.62 -6.44
N GLY A 113 3.12 -16.07 -6.35
CA GLY A 113 2.56 -16.81 -5.21
C GLY A 113 1.94 -15.93 -4.12
N LEU A 114 1.97 -14.60 -4.26
CA LEU A 114 1.41 -13.66 -3.28
C LEU A 114 -0.09 -13.91 -3.04
N VAL A 115 -0.89 -14.06 -4.09
CA VAL A 115 -2.35 -14.18 -3.97
C VAL A 115 -2.75 -15.44 -3.22
N GLU A 116 -2.11 -16.58 -3.52
CA GLU A 116 -2.39 -17.85 -2.85
C GLU A 116 -2.03 -17.80 -1.36
N ARG A 117 -0.82 -17.33 -1.03
CA ARG A 117 -0.36 -17.20 0.36
C ARG A 117 -1.25 -16.24 1.16
N SER A 118 -1.67 -15.14 0.53
CA SER A 118 -2.58 -14.17 1.13
C SER A 118 -3.97 -14.76 1.37
N GLN A 119 -4.51 -15.54 0.43
CA GLN A 119 -5.79 -16.21 0.61
C GLN A 119 -5.73 -17.22 1.77
N GLN A 120 -4.68 -18.03 1.84
CA GLN A 120 -4.47 -18.98 2.94
C GLN A 120 -4.39 -18.28 4.31
N LEU A 121 -3.74 -17.11 4.37
CA LEU A 121 -3.69 -16.30 5.59
C LEU A 121 -5.09 -15.80 5.98
N LEU A 122 -5.86 -15.24 5.03
CA LEU A 122 -7.20 -14.73 5.31
C LEU A 122 -8.16 -15.84 5.74
N ASP A 123 -8.12 -16.99 5.07
CA ASP A 123 -8.92 -18.17 5.41
C ASP A 123 -8.59 -18.64 6.84
N ALA A 124 -7.30 -18.73 7.19
CA ALA A 124 -6.85 -19.13 8.53
C ALA A 124 -7.25 -18.12 9.63
N CYS A 125 -7.38 -16.84 9.27
CA CYS A 125 -7.86 -15.78 10.17
C CYS A 125 -9.40 -15.69 10.22
N GLY A 126 -10.12 -16.48 9.43
CA GLY A 126 -11.58 -16.43 9.34
C GLY A 126 -12.11 -15.17 8.62
N ILE A 127 -11.28 -14.50 7.81
CA ILE A 127 -11.66 -13.33 7.03
C ILE A 127 -12.22 -13.82 5.69
N ALA A 128 -13.55 -13.75 5.53
CA ALA A 128 -14.27 -14.30 4.39
C ALA A 128 -14.18 -13.43 3.12
N TRP A 129 -12.97 -13.13 2.67
CA TRP A 129 -12.70 -12.43 1.41
C TRP A 129 -12.19 -13.41 0.35
N ASN A 130 -12.62 -13.23 -0.90
CA ASN A 130 -12.06 -13.95 -2.03
C ASN A 130 -11.19 -13.01 -2.86
N LEU A 131 -9.87 -13.16 -2.75
CA LEU A 131 -8.91 -12.26 -3.40
C LEU A 131 -8.94 -12.36 -4.93
N ARG A 132 -9.32 -13.51 -5.48
CA ARG A 132 -9.45 -13.70 -6.95
C ARG A 132 -10.67 -12.99 -7.52
N GLU A 133 -11.64 -12.70 -6.67
CA GLU A 133 -12.88 -11.99 -7.01
C GLU A 133 -12.88 -10.55 -6.48
N ALA A 134 -11.71 -10.04 -6.03
CA ALA A 134 -11.59 -8.67 -5.55
C ALA A 134 -12.08 -7.67 -6.61
N PRO A 135 -12.97 -6.72 -6.25
CA PRO A 135 -13.47 -5.73 -7.19
C PRO A 135 -12.36 -4.82 -7.72
N ARG A 136 -12.62 -4.20 -8.88
CA ARG A 136 -11.76 -3.16 -9.50
C ARG A 136 -11.31 -2.12 -8.47
N GLN A 137 -10.01 -1.84 -8.43
CA GLN A 137 -9.42 -0.79 -7.59
C GLN A 137 -9.00 0.40 -8.45
N SER A 138 -9.92 1.36 -8.62
CA SER A 138 -9.71 2.57 -9.42
C SER A 138 -8.85 3.60 -8.68
N PRO A 139 -8.52 4.77 -9.27
CA PRO A 139 -7.81 5.84 -8.56
C PRO A 139 -8.46 6.28 -7.23
N HIS A 140 -9.76 6.00 -7.04
CA HIS A 140 -10.48 6.31 -5.81
C HIS A 140 -10.28 5.32 -4.67
N THR A 141 -9.84 4.09 -4.94
CA THR A 141 -9.72 3.02 -3.93
C THR A 141 -8.35 2.34 -3.91
N LEU A 142 -7.55 2.49 -4.97
CA LEU A 142 -6.19 1.98 -5.05
C LEU A 142 -5.23 2.86 -4.25
N CYS A 143 -4.64 2.31 -3.20
CA CYS A 143 -3.58 2.93 -2.43
C CYS A 143 -2.48 1.90 -2.17
N TYR A 144 -1.24 2.33 -2.42
CA TYR A 144 -0.03 1.63 -2.00
C TYR A 144 0.61 2.39 -0.83
N CYS A 145 1.55 1.75 -0.12
CA CYS A 145 2.09 2.23 1.14
C CYS A 145 1.01 2.45 2.22
N ASN A 146 1.37 3.13 3.30
CA ASN A 146 0.51 3.47 4.43
C ASN A 146 0.02 4.94 4.39
N PHE A 147 -0.18 5.51 3.21
CA PHE A 147 -0.52 6.94 3.07
C PHE A 147 -2.03 7.18 3.12
N TRP A 148 -2.62 6.81 4.25
CA TRP A 148 -4.02 7.03 4.56
C TRP A 148 -4.25 7.45 6.02
N VAL A 149 -5.22 8.32 6.25
CA VAL A 149 -5.75 8.65 7.58
C VAL A 149 -7.20 8.21 7.65
N GLY A 150 -7.64 7.76 8.81
CA GLY A 150 -9.00 7.27 9.02
C GLY A 150 -9.66 7.91 10.22
N SER A 151 -10.98 8.00 10.18
CA SER A 151 -11.83 8.28 11.33
C SER A 151 -11.69 7.17 12.38
N GLN A 152 -12.14 7.42 13.61
CA GLN A 152 -12.16 6.38 14.65
C GLN A 152 -12.95 5.13 14.21
N SER A 153 -14.12 5.31 13.58
CA SER A 153 -14.95 4.19 13.10
C SER A 153 -14.27 3.41 11.98
N PHE A 154 -13.52 4.09 11.10
CA PHE A 154 -12.72 3.43 10.08
C PHE A 154 -11.60 2.58 10.70
N TRP A 155 -10.87 3.11 11.69
CA TRP A 155 -9.84 2.34 12.41
C TRP A 155 -10.40 1.10 13.11
N GLU A 156 -11.54 1.23 13.81
CA GLU A 156 -12.21 0.09 14.46
C GLU A 156 -12.65 -0.96 13.44
N SER A 157 -13.05 -0.55 12.24
CA SER A 157 -13.60 -1.46 11.22
C SER A 157 -12.52 -2.11 10.36
N TYR A 158 -11.52 -1.35 9.92
CA TYR A 158 -10.42 -1.86 9.11
C TYR A 158 -9.32 -2.47 9.99
N VAL A 159 -8.66 -1.66 10.81
CA VAL A 159 -7.53 -2.14 11.63
C VAL A 159 -8.02 -3.14 12.66
N GLY A 160 -9.13 -2.85 13.35
CA GLY A 160 -9.67 -3.71 14.40
C GLY A 160 -10.24 -5.04 13.93
N LYS A 161 -10.85 -5.12 12.75
CA LYS A 161 -11.49 -6.36 12.26
C LYS A 161 -10.72 -7.08 11.16
N VAL A 162 -9.70 -6.45 10.57
CA VAL A 162 -8.89 -7.06 9.50
C VAL A 162 -7.44 -7.22 9.94
N LEU A 163 -6.77 -6.14 10.33
CA LEU A 163 -5.32 -6.20 10.62
C LEU A 163 -5.02 -6.84 11.98
N GLU A 164 -5.80 -6.52 13.01
CA GLU A 164 -5.63 -7.09 14.35
C GLU A 164 -5.74 -8.62 14.32
N PRO A 165 -6.80 -9.24 13.77
CA PRO A 165 -6.92 -10.71 13.78
C PRO A 165 -5.76 -11.40 13.06
N ILE A 166 -5.25 -10.79 11.97
CA ILE A 166 -4.07 -11.28 11.27
C ILE A 166 -2.84 -11.23 12.18
N ALA A 167 -2.61 -10.10 12.87
CA ALA A 167 -1.48 -9.98 13.79
C ALA A 167 -1.58 -11.00 14.94
N THR A 168 -2.76 -11.14 15.55
CA THR A 168 -3.02 -12.12 16.60
C THR A 168 -2.77 -13.55 16.10
N PHE A 169 -3.22 -13.88 14.88
CA PHE A 169 -2.95 -15.18 14.27
C PHE A 169 -1.44 -15.41 14.08
N LEU A 170 -0.72 -14.43 13.52
CA LEU A 170 0.72 -14.56 13.29
C LEU A 170 1.51 -14.65 14.61
N GLU A 171 1.09 -13.98 15.67
CA GLU A 171 1.70 -14.06 17.01
C GLU A 171 1.47 -15.41 17.68
N THR A 172 0.28 -15.99 17.52
CA THR A 172 -0.15 -17.20 18.27
C THR A 172 -0.04 -18.50 17.48
N GLN A 173 0.01 -18.43 16.14
CA GLN A 173 -0.01 -19.56 15.21
C GLN A 173 1.16 -19.49 14.19
N SER A 174 2.28 -18.87 14.57
CA SER A 174 3.48 -18.69 13.72
C SER A 174 4.05 -19.98 13.11
N GLY A 175 3.75 -21.14 13.71
CA GLY A 175 4.18 -22.45 13.22
C GLY A 175 3.32 -23.05 12.09
N THR A 176 2.20 -22.42 11.74
CA THR A 176 1.30 -22.91 10.69
C THR A 176 1.83 -22.62 9.28
N GLU A 177 1.38 -23.37 8.28
CA GLU A 177 1.74 -23.14 6.88
C GLU A 177 1.31 -21.75 6.41
N ALA A 178 0.09 -21.32 6.74
CA ALA A 178 -0.41 -19.99 6.40
C ALA A 178 0.46 -18.86 6.99
N ALA A 179 0.87 -18.98 8.26
CA ALA A 179 1.74 -17.99 8.88
C ALA A 179 3.14 -17.99 8.27
N ARG A 180 3.77 -19.17 8.09
CA ARG A 180 5.08 -19.28 7.45
C ARG A 180 5.06 -18.73 6.03
N GLY A 181 3.99 -19.01 5.29
CA GLY A 181 3.83 -18.62 3.90
C GLY A 181 3.96 -17.11 3.67
N VAL A 182 3.52 -16.28 4.63
CA VAL A 182 3.64 -14.83 4.53
C VAL A 182 4.87 -14.24 5.23
N LEU A 183 5.54 -15.02 6.08
CA LEU A 183 6.77 -14.63 6.78
C LEU A 183 8.05 -15.03 6.03
N GLU A 184 7.94 -15.84 4.98
CA GLU A 184 9.04 -16.17 4.07
C GLU A 184 9.45 -14.97 3.20
N PRO A 185 10.75 -14.82 2.87
CA PRO A 185 11.24 -13.80 1.94
C PRO A 185 10.60 -13.90 0.55
N THR A 186 10.40 -12.77 -0.11
CA THR A 186 9.99 -12.68 -1.52
C THR A 186 11.01 -11.90 -2.36
N ILE A 187 10.86 -11.91 -3.68
CA ILE A 187 11.72 -11.14 -4.58
C ILE A 187 11.36 -9.66 -4.45
N HIS A 188 12.31 -8.84 -3.99
CA HIS A 188 12.21 -7.39 -3.95
C HIS A 188 13.60 -6.73 -3.94
N SER A 189 13.68 -5.40 -4.02
CA SER A 189 14.94 -4.65 -3.96
C SER A 189 15.65 -4.78 -2.61
N ASP A 190 14.89 -5.05 -1.54
CA ASP A 190 15.39 -5.34 -0.20
C ASP A 190 14.87 -6.71 0.26
N ASP A 191 15.59 -7.40 1.15
CA ASP A 191 15.10 -8.60 1.82
C ASP A 191 13.81 -8.27 2.59
N ALA A 192 12.66 -8.72 2.09
CA ALA A 192 11.36 -8.47 2.69
C ALA A 192 10.50 -9.73 2.63
N PRO A 193 9.76 -10.07 3.71
CA PRO A 193 8.79 -11.15 3.64
C PRO A 193 7.58 -10.73 2.79
N PHE A 194 6.71 -11.69 2.45
CA PHE A 194 5.46 -11.38 1.74
C PHE A 194 4.54 -10.45 2.55
N LEU A 195 4.52 -10.55 3.88
CA LEU A 195 3.55 -9.90 4.77
C LEU A 195 3.36 -8.38 4.53
N PRO A 196 4.40 -7.53 4.45
CA PRO A 196 4.23 -6.12 4.10
C PRO A 196 3.48 -5.89 2.79
N PHE A 197 3.74 -6.70 1.75
CA PHE A 197 3.05 -6.60 0.47
C PHE A 197 1.59 -7.07 0.56
N VAL A 198 1.31 -8.07 1.40
CA VAL A 198 -0.06 -8.48 1.73
C VAL A 198 -0.80 -7.31 2.38
N ALA A 199 -0.24 -6.77 3.47
CA ALA A 199 -0.87 -5.72 4.27
C ALA A 199 -1.16 -4.44 3.46
N GLU A 200 -0.25 -4.05 2.57
CA GLU A 200 -0.44 -2.94 1.63
C GLU A 200 -1.70 -3.12 0.75
N ARG A 201 -1.97 -4.34 0.29
CA ARG A 201 -3.08 -4.65 -0.64
C ARG A 201 -4.41 -4.83 0.08
N LEU A 202 -4.39 -5.21 1.36
CA LEU A 202 -5.61 -5.34 2.16
C LEU A 202 -6.38 -4.04 2.29
N PHE A 203 -5.70 -2.89 2.32
CA PHE A 203 -6.37 -1.58 2.42
C PHE A 203 -7.25 -1.32 1.19
N SER A 204 -6.67 -1.39 -0.02
CA SER A 204 -7.42 -1.19 -1.26
C SER A 204 -8.54 -2.23 -1.44
N THR A 205 -8.33 -3.44 -0.92
CA THR A 205 -9.34 -4.52 -0.93
C THR A 205 -10.49 -4.22 0.01
N TYR A 206 -10.18 -3.73 1.22
CA TYR A 206 -11.19 -3.30 2.17
C TYR A 206 -12.08 -2.21 1.57
N LEU A 207 -11.48 -1.16 0.99
CA LEU A 207 -12.25 -0.08 0.37
C LEU A 207 -13.12 -0.58 -0.79
N SER A 208 -12.63 -1.50 -1.62
CA SER A 208 -13.41 -2.00 -2.76
C SER A 208 -14.56 -2.95 -2.36
N LEU A 209 -14.47 -3.58 -1.19
CA LEU A 209 -15.53 -4.41 -0.61
C LEU A 209 -16.55 -3.61 0.22
N HIS A 210 -16.23 -2.36 0.57
CA HIS A 210 -17.04 -1.49 1.43
C HIS A 210 -17.42 -0.18 0.70
N PRO A 211 -18.23 -0.24 -0.37
CA PRO A 211 -18.62 0.94 -1.15
C PRO A 211 -19.49 1.95 -0.37
N GLU A 212 -19.97 1.58 0.82
CA GLU A 212 -20.66 2.49 1.74
C GLU A 212 -19.73 3.50 2.41
N LEU A 213 -18.41 3.24 2.46
CA LEU A 213 -17.44 4.16 3.04
C LEU A 213 -17.28 5.40 2.17
N LYS A 214 -17.29 6.57 2.80
CA LYS A 214 -16.94 7.80 2.11
C LYS A 214 -15.42 7.93 2.04
N VAL A 215 -14.86 7.63 0.87
CA VAL A 215 -13.42 7.71 0.59
C VAL A 215 -13.07 9.06 -0.04
N ALA A 216 -12.12 9.78 0.54
CA ALA A 216 -11.50 10.96 -0.04
C ALA A 216 -10.09 10.62 -0.55
N ALA A 217 -9.98 10.24 -1.83
CA ALA A 217 -8.70 10.03 -2.49
C ALA A 217 -8.15 11.38 -3.01
N TYR A 218 -6.89 11.69 -2.71
CA TYR A 218 -6.23 12.89 -3.22
C TYR A 218 -6.14 12.81 -4.75
N PRO A 219 -6.63 13.82 -5.49
CA PRO A 219 -6.72 13.74 -6.94
C PRO A 219 -5.34 13.88 -7.60
N ILE A 220 -5.00 12.88 -8.41
CA ILE A 220 -3.86 12.90 -9.34
C ILE A 220 -4.41 12.45 -10.69
N GLU A 221 -4.62 13.40 -11.61
CA GLU A 221 -5.40 13.17 -12.83
C GLU A 221 -4.66 13.65 -14.08
N GLY A 222 -5.07 13.11 -15.23
CA GLY A 222 -4.54 13.52 -16.53
C GLY A 222 -3.03 13.33 -16.62
N ASP A 223 -2.33 14.35 -17.11
CA ASP A 223 -0.89 14.32 -17.30
C ASP A 223 -0.10 14.28 -15.97
N GLN A 224 -0.71 14.66 -14.84
CA GLN A 224 -0.03 14.61 -13.53
C GLN A 224 0.33 13.17 -13.13
N VAL A 225 -0.41 12.18 -13.63
CA VAL A 225 -0.10 10.75 -13.41
C VAL A 225 1.27 10.40 -14.01
N LEU A 226 1.67 11.06 -15.11
CA LEU A 226 2.94 10.80 -15.79
C LEU A 226 4.14 11.22 -14.94
N ASP A 227 3.97 12.16 -14.00
CA ASP A 227 5.02 12.60 -13.07
C ASP A 227 5.38 11.53 -12.04
N TYR A 228 4.51 10.52 -11.85
CA TYR A 228 4.72 9.38 -10.94
C TYR A 228 5.28 8.14 -11.65
N CYS A 229 5.34 8.15 -12.98
CA CYS A 229 5.90 7.04 -13.75
C CYS A 229 7.42 6.99 -13.58
N VAL A 230 7.96 5.82 -13.23
CA VAL A 230 9.40 5.66 -12.97
C VAL A 230 10.22 5.35 -14.22
N SER A 231 9.57 5.20 -15.38
CA SER A 231 10.21 4.98 -16.68
C SER A 231 9.34 5.51 -17.82
N ASP A 232 9.94 5.73 -18.98
CA ASP A 232 9.19 6.08 -20.19
C ASP A 232 8.27 4.94 -20.65
N PHE A 233 8.62 3.68 -20.31
CA PHE A 233 7.75 2.53 -20.56
C PHE A 233 6.41 2.66 -19.81
N GLU A 234 6.43 3.03 -18.53
CA GLU A 234 5.20 3.29 -17.77
C GLU A 234 4.42 4.48 -18.33
N LYS A 235 5.10 5.56 -18.73
CA LYS A 235 4.43 6.72 -19.35
C LYS A 235 3.70 6.34 -20.62
N ASP A 236 4.31 5.50 -21.46
CA ASP A 236 3.69 5.05 -22.71
C ASP A 236 2.48 4.15 -22.44
N ILE A 237 2.56 3.29 -21.41
CA ILE A 237 1.40 2.53 -20.94
C ILE A 237 0.28 3.47 -20.49
N VAL A 238 0.56 4.44 -19.61
CA VAL A 238 -0.47 5.37 -19.10
C VAL A 238 -1.09 6.16 -20.25
N ARG A 239 -0.30 6.71 -21.17
CA ARG A 239 -0.80 7.45 -22.34
C ARG A 239 -1.75 6.60 -23.19
N TYR A 240 -1.42 5.33 -23.38
CA TYR A 240 -2.25 4.41 -24.15
C TYR A 240 -3.52 4.01 -23.39
N MET A 241 -3.40 3.74 -22.08
CA MET A 241 -4.45 3.14 -21.26
C MET A 241 -5.39 4.15 -20.57
N GLN A 242 -4.99 5.41 -20.39
CA GLN A 242 -5.77 6.36 -19.60
C GLN A 242 -7.21 6.50 -20.10
N LYS A 243 -7.38 6.87 -21.37
CA LYS A 243 -8.72 7.04 -21.96
C LYS A 243 -9.58 5.76 -21.93
N PRO A 244 -9.11 4.58 -22.37
CA PRO A 244 -9.93 3.37 -22.31
C PRO A 244 -10.25 2.93 -20.88
N ILE A 245 -9.33 3.08 -19.92
CA ILE A 245 -9.58 2.72 -18.51
C ILE A 245 -10.54 3.70 -17.86
N ASP A 246 -10.42 5.00 -18.09
CA ASP A 246 -11.39 5.99 -17.60
C ASP A 246 -12.80 5.70 -18.14
N ALA A 247 -12.90 5.25 -19.39
CA ALA A 247 -14.18 4.84 -19.98
C ALA A 247 -14.71 3.54 -19.35
N ALA A 248 -13.83 2.57 -19.07
CA ALA A 248 -14.16 1.33 -18.40
C ALA A 248 -14.62 1.54 -16.94
N ASP A 249 -13.96 2.43 -16.19
CA ASP A 249 -14.31 2.75 -14.79
C ASP A 249 -15.68 3.46 -14.69
N ARG A 250 -16.15 4.12 -15.76
CA ARG A 250 -17.51 4.69 -15.86
C ARG A 250 -18.56 3.70 -16.37
N ALA A 251 -18.14 2.54 -16.88
CA ALA A 251 -19.07 1.54 -17.39
C ALA A 251 -19.73 0.79 -16.22
N PRO A 252 -21.00 0.32 -16.38
CA PRO A 252 -21.65 -0.49 -15.34
C PRO A 252 -20.92 -1.80 -15.04
N VAL A 253 -20.18 -2.32 -16.01
CA VAL A 253 -19.37 -3.54 -15.92
C VAL A 253 -18.03 -3.25 -16.56
N PHE A 254 -16.94 -3.55 -15.85
CA PHE A 254 -15.60 -3.38 -16.36
C PHE A 254 -15.33 -4.39 -17.49
N PRO A 255 -14.87 -3.97 -18.69
CA PRO A 255 -14.78 -4.88 -19.83
C PRO A 255 -13.70 -5.96 -19.66
N PRO A 256 -14.02 -7.26 -19.85
CA PRO A 256 -13.05 -8.35 -19.65
C PRO A 256 -11.79 -8.25 -20.50
N GLU A 257 -11.89 -7.72 -21.72
CA GLU A 257 -10.75 -7.49 -22.61
C GLU A 257 -9.77 -6.45 -22.04
N GLN A 258 -10.26 -5.47 -21.27
CA GLN A 258 -9.41 -4.52 -20.58
C GLN A 258 -8.69 -5.18 -19.40
N ILE A 259 -9.37 -6.06 -18.66
CA ILE A 259 -8.74 -6.85 -17.58
C ILE A 259 -7.59 -7.70 -18.15
N ALA A 260 -7.82 -8.40 -19.27
CA ALA A 260 -6.80 -9.20 -19.92
C ALA A 260 -5.61 -8.37 -20.43
N LEU A 261 -5.88 -7.17 -20.96
CA LEU A 261 -4.82 -6.26 -21.38
C LEU A 261 -4.02 -5.72 -20.19
N MET A 262 -4.67 -5.34 -19.09
CA MET A 262 -4.00 -4.93 -17.85
C MET A 262 -3.11 -6.04 -17.29
N ASP A 263 -3.56 -7.30 -17.32
CA ASP A 263 -2.77 -8.46 -16.87
C ASP A 263 -1.49 -8.64 -17.72
N LEU A 264 -1.63 -8.52 -19.06
CA LEU A 264 -0.49 -8.53 -19.97
C LEU A 264 0.47 -7.37 -19.68
N LEU A 265 -0.03 -6.16 -19.44
CA LEU A 265 0.78 -4.99 -19.14
C LEU A 265 1.50 -5.11 -17.80
N CYS A 266 0.89 -5.70 -16.77
CA CYS A 266 1.58 -6.08 -15.54
C CYS A 266 2.76 -7.02 -15.83
N THR A 267 2.53 -8.06 -16.65
CA THR A 267 3.58 -9.01 -17.05
C THR A 267 4.74 -8.31 -17.76
N LEU A 268 4.44 -7.44 -18.74
CA LEU A 268 5.45 -6.73 -19.52
C LEU A 268 6.19 -5.69 -18.67
N SER A 269 5.48 -4.98 -17.80
CA SER A 269 6.08 -4.04 -16.85
C SER A 269 7.09 -4.73 -15.93
N GLN A 270 6.74 -5.88 -15.35
CA GLN A 270 7.68 -6.61 -14.49
C GLN A 270 8.91 -7.15 -15.26
N LYS A 271 8.74 -7.57 -16.52
CA LYS A 271 9.88 -7.93 -17.39
C LYS A 271 10.78 -6.72 -17.68
N TYR A 272 10.17 -5.57 -17.97
CA TYR A 272 10.91 -4.32 -18.19
C TYR A 272 11.66 -3.89 -16.93
N VAL A 273 10.99 -3.85 -15.77
CA VAL A 273 11.58 -3.51 -14.46
C VAL A 273 12.82 -4.35 -14.20
N ARG A 274 12.72 -5.67 -14.37
CA ARG A 274 13.86 -6.59 -14.22
C ARG A 274 14.98 -6.30 -15.21
N ALA A 275 14.67 -6.12 -16.50
CA ALA A 275 15.70 -5.89 -17.51
C ALA A 275 16.39 -4.52 -17.36
N HIS A 276 15.63 -3.48 -17.02
CA HIS A 276 16.10 -2.10 -16.99
C HIS A 276 16.81 -1.76 -15.68
N PHE A 277 16.18 -2.06 -14.54
CA PHE A 277 16.71 -1.68 -13.23
C PHE A 277 17.79 -2.62 -12.70
N SER A 278 18.03 -3.77 -13.33
CA SER A 278 19.26 -4.56 -13.07
C SER A 278 20.54 -3.80 -13.40
N PHE A 279 20.47 -2.80 -14.28
CA PHE A 279 21.65 -2.04 -14.74
C PHE A 279 21.50 -0.53 -14.57
N THR A 280 20.28 -0.04 -14.32
CA THR A 280 19.99 1.39 -14.17
C THR A 280 19.59 1.69 -12.73
N PRO A 281 20.11 2.77 -12.11
CA PRO A 281 19.66 3.20 -10.79
C PRO A 281 18.15 3.39 -10.72
N HIS A 282 17.50 2.73 -9.77
CA HIS A 282 16.06 2.87 -9.58
C HIS A 282 15.73 4.19 -8.84
N PRO A 283 14.72 4.97 -9.25
CA PRO A 283 14.48 6.32 -8.71
C PRO A 283 14.28 6.39 -7.19
N HIS A 284 13.75 5.33 -6.57
CA HIS A 284 13.50 5.30 -5.13
C HIS A 284 14.65 4.72 -4.28
N THR A 285 15.60 4.01 -4.89
CA THR A 285 16.76 3.44 -4.18
C THR A 285 18.06 4.16 -4.51
N GLY A 286 18.11 4.87 -5.65
CA GLY A 286 19.31 5.49 -6.19
C GLY A 286 20.36 4.48 -6.69
N GLN A 287 20.04 3.19 -6.76
CA GLN A 287 20.96 2.10 -7.11
C GLN A 287 20.27 1.06 -8.01
N PRO A 288 21.02 0.34 -8.87
CA PRO A 288 20.48 -0.82 -9.57
C PRO A 288 19.96 -1.89 -8.59
N ILE A 289 19.00 -2.69 -9.04
CA ILE A 289 18.35 -3.73 -8.24
C ILE A 289 18.89 -5.09 -8.66
N ASP A 290 19.45 -5.83 -7.72
CA ASP A 290 19.83 -7.23 -7.92
C ASP A 290 18.63 -8.15 -7.66
N PHE A 291 17.87 -8.44 -8.72
CA PHE A 291 16.70 -9.31 -8.65
C PHE A 291 17.03 -10.80 -8.46
N ASP A 292 18.29 -11.19 -8.61
CA ASP A 292 18.78 -12.56 -8.42
C ASP A 292 19.41 -12.77 -7.03
N ARG A 293 19.47 -11.71 -6.21
CA ARG A 293 19.97 -11.77 -4.84
C ARG A 293 19.08 -12.69 -4.02
N THR A 294 19.62 -13.84 -3.64
CA THR A 294 18.99 -14.78 -2.73
C THR A 294 19.69 -14.73 -1.36
N GLY A 295 18.97 -14.31 -0.33
CA GLY A 295 19.25 -14.65 1.08
C GLY A 295 20.65 -14.34 1.62
N LYS A 296 21.28 -13.23 1.22
CA LYS A 296 22.45 -12.70 1.94
C LYS A 296 22.10 -11.37 2.58
N PRO A 297 22.11 -11.28 3.93
CA PRO A 297 21.86 -10.02 4.62
C PRO A 297 22.83 -8.96 4.08
N PRO A 298 22.40 -7.68 3.98
CA PRO A 298 23.33 -6.60 3.70
C PRO A 298 24.47 -6.66 4.72
N ALA A 299 25.71 -6.56 4.22
CA ALA A 299 26.83 -6.24 5.09
C ALA A 299 26.50 -4.89 5.72
N ASN A 300 26.52 -4.85 7.06
CA ASN A 300 26.24 -3.64 7.83
C ASN A 300 27.03 -2.43 7.27
N GLU A 301 26.30 -1.41 6.82
CA GLU A 301 26.73 -0.01 6.81
C GLU A 301 25.64 0.84 7.45
#